data_AF-A0A660XKG4-F1
#
_entry.id   AF-A0A660XKG4-F1
#
_cell.length_a   1.000
_cell.length_b   1.000
_cell.length_c   1.000
_cell.angle_alpha   90.00
_cell.angle_beta   90.00
_cell.angle_gamma   90.00
#
_symmetry.space_group_name_H-M   'P 1'
#
loop_
_entity.id
_entity.type
_entity.pdbx_description
1 polymer ?
#
loop_
_entity_poly.entity_id
_entity_poly.type
_entity_poly.pdbx_seq_one_letter_code
_entity_poly.pdbx_strand_id
1 'polypeptide(L)'
;MDIIQNDNKNPKKRYTIAQHQLYLARPDVWRKLKRENTIDKIYRPMARRIVFMNYLSRPLQLLQNNLNRGKLKRINFEDEPPLFILGHWRTGTTFLHNLLHLDKHYGYLSNYQTFVFTVALLSKRVVRALSKPLFPTERSQDNVKVSPSYPAEEEQPFSMISTRTGMNTFFFPRNRMYFDKYNVFKGIS
;
A
#
# COMPACT_ATOMS: atom_id res chain seq x y z
N MET A 1 21.27 -8.99 -4.93
CA MET A 1 21.32 -9.43 -3.52
C MET A 1 20.00 -10.08 -3.23
N ASP A 2 20.04 -11.41 -3.16
CA ASP A 2 18.93 -12.30 -3.44
C ASP A 2 17.83 -12.23 -2.37
N ILE A 3 16.61 -11.88 -2.79
CA ILE A 3 15.46 -11.71 -1.89
C ILE A 3 14.79 -13.06 -1.55
N ILE A 4 15.33 -14.19 -2.04
CA ILE A 4 14.78 -15.52 -1.74
C ILE A 4 15.93 -16.50 -1.54
N GLN A 5 16.25 -16.82 -0.28
CA GLN A 5 17.03 -18.02 0.04
C GLN A 5 16.13 -19.24 -0.19
N ASN A 6 16.33 -19.91 -1.31
CA ASN A 6 15.55 -21.07 -1.73
C ASN A 6 16.18 -22.34 -1.15
N ASP A 7 15.72 -22.76 0.03
CA ASP A 7 16.13 -24.03 0.63
C ASP A 7 15.28 -25.17 0.04
N ASN A 8 15.78 -25.80 -1.03
CA ASN A 8 15.15 -26.81 -1.88
C ASN A 8 14.86 -28.17 -1.20
N LYS A 9 14.55 -28.19 0.10
CA LYS A 9 14.18 -29.41 0.82
C LYS A 9 12.96 -29.14 1.70
N ASN A 10 11.78 -29.46 1.13
CA ASN A 10 10.42 -29.51 1.70
C ASN A 10 9.48 -28.39 1.18
N PRO A 11 8.50 -28.67 0.28
CA PRO A 11 7.67 -27.66 -0.41
C PRO A 11 6.72 -26.85 0.50
N LYS A 12 6.70 -27.15 1.81
CA LYS A 12 5.97 -26.42 2.86
C LYS A 12 6.91 -25.65 3.82
N LYS A 13 8.21 -25.50 3.52
CA LYS A 13 9.12 -24.65 4.32
C LYS A 13 8.71 -23.18 4.17
N ARG A 14 7.91 -22.76 5.16
CA ARG A 14 7.56 -21.40 5.60
C ARG A 14 8.43 -20.29 4.99
N TYR A 15 7.87 -19.57 4.02
CA TYR A 15 8.28 -18.20 3.75
C TYR A 15 8.16 -17.39 5.04
N THR A 16 9.28 -16.83 5.51
CA THR A 16 9.28 -15.88 6.60
C THR A 16 8.85 -14.53 6.06
N ILE A 17 7.60 -14.14 6.33
CA ILE A 17 7.09 -12.82 5.96
C ILE A 17 7.83 -11.78 6.81
N ALA A 18 8.88 -11.19 6.24
CA ALA A 18 9.73 -10.21 6.92
C ALA A 18 9.01 -8.86 7.09
N GLN A 19 8.16 -8.50 6.11
CA GLN A 19 7.51 -7.20 6.04
C GLN A 19 6.00 -7.36 5.87
N HIS A 20 5.23 -6.43 6.40
CA HIS A 20 3.79 -6.41 6.19
C HIS A 20 3.31 -5.02 5.80
N GLN A 21 2.44 -4.97 4.81
CA GLN A 21 1.88 -3.72 4.29
C GLN A 21 1.13 -2.93 5.37
N LEU A 22 0.52 -3.59 6.35
CA LEU A 22 -0.17 -2.90 7.45
C LEU A 22 0.76 -2.34 8.55
N TYR A 23 2.09 -2.39 8.42
CA TYR A 23 3.02 -1.84 9.43
C TYR A 23 2.93 -0.32 9.58
N LEU A 24 2.55 0.41 8.53
CA LEU A 24 2.35 1.86 8.57
C LEU A 24 0.87 2.25 8.44
N ALA A 25 -0.03 1.32 8.75
CA ALA A 25 -1.45 1.60 8.75
C ALA A 25 -1.83 2.55 9.88
N ARG A 26 -2.97 3.23 9.73
CA ARG A 26 -3.51 4.03 10.82
C ARG A 26 -3.98 3.11 11.97
N PRO A 27 -3.72 3.47 13.25
CA PRO A 27 -4.15 2.65 14.38
C PRO A 27 -5.66 2.39 14.44
N ASP A 28 -6.49 3.33 13.99
CA ASP A 28 -7.96 3.16 13.92
C ASP A 28 -8.39 2.15 12.86
N VAL A 29 -7.72 2.12 11.71
CA VAL A 29 -7.95 1.12 10.65
C VAL A 29 -7.60 -0.26 11.18
N TRP A 30 -6.42 -0.43 11.76
CA TRP A 30 -6.00 -1.72 12.31
C TRP A 30 -6.92 -2.20 13.45
N ARG A 31 -7.36 -1.30 14.35
CA ARG A 31 -8.34 -1.65 15.39
C ARG A 31 -9.65 -2.14 14.79
N LYS A 32 -10.12 -1.52 13.70
CA LYS A 32 -11.34 -1.96 13.01
C LYS A 32 -11.14 -3.32 12.33
N LEU A 33 -10.03 -3.53 11.61
CA LEU A 33 -9.69 -4.82 10.99
C LEU A 33 -9.63 -5.95 12.02
N LYS A 34 -9.04 -5.72 13.20
CA LYS A 34 -9.02 -6.73 14.28
C LYS A 34 -10.39 -7.06 14.86
N ARG A 35 -11.35 -6.12 14.83
CA ARG A 35 -12.72 -6.36 15.32
C ARG A 35 -13.54 -7.16 14.30
N GLU A 36 -13.29 -6.92 13.02
CA GLU A 36 -14.01 -7.55 11.92
C GLU A 36 -13.45 -8.92 11.52
N ASN A 37 -12.28 -9.32 12.04
CA ASN A 37 -11.58 -10.52 11.60
C ASN A 37 -10.96 -11.31 12.76
N THR A 38 -10.87 -12.62 12.61
CA THR A 38 -10.15 -13.51 13.52
C THR A 38 -8.69 -13.68 13.11
N ILE A 39 -7.75 -13.62 14.05
CA ILE A 39 -6.32 -13.85 13.81
C ILE A 39 -5.91 -15.21 14.39
N ASP A 40 -5.48 -16.12 13.52
CA ASP A 40 -5.01 -17.44 13.94
C ASP A 40 -3.75 -17.34 14.81
N LYS A 41 -3.59 -18.32 15.72
CA LYS A 41 -2.49 -18.33 16.71
C LYS A 41 -1.12 -18.15 16.08
N ILE A 42 -0.90 -18.73 14.90
CA ILE A 42 0.36 -18.67 14.13
C ILE A 42 0.71 -17.22 13.73
N TYR A 43 -0.29 -16.37 13.45
CA TYR A 43 -0.07 -14.99 13.01
C TYR A 43 -0.11 -13.95 14.14
N ARG A 44 -0.34 -14.36 15.40
CA ARG A 44 -0.34 -13.44 16.55
C ARG A 44 0.98 -12.68 16.74
N PRO A 45 2.18 -13.27 16.56
CA PRO A 45 3.43 -12.50 16.62
C PRO A 45 3.47 -11.37 15.58
N MET A 46 3.03 -11.65 14.35
CA MET A 46 2.95 -10.68 13.27
C MET A 46 1.94 -9.57 13.57
N ALA A 47 0.75 -9.93 14.08
CA ALA A 47 -0.25 -8.97 14.53
C ALA A 47 0.27 -8.04 15.63
N ARG A 48 1.07 -8.56 16.57
CA ARG A 48 1.73 -7.74 17.61
C ARG A 48 2.75 -6.77 17.01
N ARG A 49 3.55 -7.21 16.03
CA ARG A 49 4.47 -6.33 15.29
C ARG A 49 3.73 -5.22 14.54
N ILE A 50 2.60 -5.54 13.90
CA ILE A 50 1.74 -4.55 13.24
C ILE A 50 1.24 -3.50 14.25
N VAL A 51 0.73 -3.93 15.40
CA VAL A 51 0.32 -3.00 16.47
C VAL A 51 1.48 -2.09 16.84
N PHE A 52 2.63 -2.67 17.19
CA PHE A 52 3.81 -1.90 17.60
C PHE A 52 4.21 -0.86 16.55
N MET A 53 4.33 -1.24 15.28
CA MET A 53 4.72 -0.32 14.19
C MET A 53 3.68 0.78 13.92
N ASN A 54 2.38 0.46 14.03
CA ASN A 54 1.31 1.45 13.87
C ASN A 54 1.37 2.53 14.96
N TYR A 55 1.65 2.15 16.21
CA TYR A 55 1.80 3.12 17.31
C TYR A 55 3.13 3.87 17.23
N LEU A 56 4.22 3.19 16.86
CA LEU A 56 5.53 3.80 16.67
C LEU A 56 5.50 4.88 15.57
N SER A 57 4.82 4.61 14.45
CA SER A 57 4.70 5.55 13.35
C SER A 57 3.66 6.64 13.57
N ARG A 58 2.77 6.51 14.57
CA ARG A 58 1.63 7.42 14.78
C ARG A 58 2.00 8.90 14.95
N PRO A 59 3.05 9.28 15.71
CA PRO A 59 3.45 10.68 15.83
C PRO A 59 3.83 11.29 14.48
N LEU A 60 4.54 10.53 13.63
CA LEU A 60 4.90 10.95 12.28
C LEU A 60 3.66 11.13 11.41
N GLN A 61 2.71 10.19 11.45
CA GLN A 61 1.45 10.32 10.71
C GLN A 61 0.67 11.58 11.12
N LEU A 62 0.64 11.89 12.42
CA LEU A 62 -0.01 13.10 12.94
C LEU A 62 0.71 14.36 12.49
N LEU A 63 2.04 14.39 12.60
CA LEU A 63 2.87 15.49 12.14
C LEU A 63 2.64 15.76 10.65
N GLN A 64 2.63 14.72 9.82
CA GLN A 64 2.35 14.83 8.38
C GLN A 64 1.02 15.51 8.14
N ASN A 65 -0.02 14.98 8.77
CA ASN A 65 -1.38 15.44 8.56
C ASN A 65 -1.53 16.88 9.01
N ASN A 66 -0.95 17.25 10.15
CA ASN A 66 -1.01 18.61 10.68
C ASN A 66 -0.27 19.61 9.79
N LEU A 67 0.96 19.30 9.36
CA LEU A 67 1.75 20.19 8.49
C LEU A 67 1.09 20.41 7.12
N ASN A 68 0.45 19.38 6.58
CA ASN A 68 -0.13 19.44 5.24
C ASN A 68 -1.63 19.77 5.22
N ARG A 69 -2.32 19.79 6.37
CA ARG A 69 -3.78 20.03 6.46
C ARG A 69 -4.20 21.30 5.73
N GLY A 70 -3.48 22.40 5.95
CA GLY A 70 -3.79 23.69 5.33
C GLY A 70 -3.61 23.66 3.82
N LYS A 71 -2.53 23.02 3.34
CA LYS A 71 -2.25 22.87 1.91
C LYS A 71 -3.31 22.00 1.23
N LEU A 72 -3.61 20.83 1.80
CA LEU A 72 -4.60 19.89 1.26
C LEU A 72 -6.00 20.50 1.14
N LYS A 73 -6.40 21.36 2.10
CA LYS A 73 -7.71 22.05 2.04
C LYS A 73 -7.82 23.10 0.94
N ARG A 74 -6.69 23.59 0.40
CA ARG A 74 -6.65 24.60 -0.66
C ARG A 74 -6.51 24.00 -2.05
N ILE A 75 -6.25 22.69 -2.15
CA ILE A 75 -6.19 22.02 -3.44
C ILE A 75 -7.60 21.94 -3.99
N ASN A 76 -7.80 22.51 -5.17
CA ASN A 76 -8.99 22.38 -6.00
C ASN A 76 -8.60 21.64 -7.28
N PHE A 77 -9.52 20.84 -7.81
CA PHE A 77 -9.35 20.06 -9.03
C PHE A 77 -10.26 20.56 -10.17
N GLU A 78 -10.92 21.71 -10.01
CA GLU A 78 -11.78 22.31 -11.05
C GLU A 78 -10.98 22.79 -12.26
N ASP A 79 -9.86 23.47 -12.04
CA ASP A 79 -9.02 24.01 -13.14
C ASP A 79 -8.15 22.92 -13.80
N GLU A 80 -7.72 21.94 -13.02
CA GLU A 80 -6.86 20.82 -13.45
C GLU A 80 -7.46 19.49 -12.98
N PRO A 81 -8.44 18.93 -13.73
CA PRO A 81 -9.12 17.70 -13.32
C PRO A 81 -8.17 16.49 -13.38
N PRO A 82 -8.24 15.57 -12.39
CA PRO A 82 -7.40 14.38 -12.38
C PRO A 82 -7.78 13.41 -13.49
N LEU A 83 -6.76 12.79 -14.10
CA LEU A 83 -6.93 11.70 -15.05
C LEU A 83 -7.01 10.36 -14.31
N PHE A 84 -8.12 9.63 -14.47
CA PHE A 84 -8.28 8.29 -13.94
C PHE A 84 -8.09 7.23 -15.03
N ILE A 85 -7.19 6.28 -14.78
CA ILE A 85 -7.00 5.11 -15.64
C ILE A 85 -7.79 3.96 -15.04
N LEU A 86 -8.87 3.55 -15.71
CA LEU A 86 -9.71 2.43 -15.29
C LEU A 86 -9.59 1.29 -16.30
N GLY A 87 -9.64 0.05 -15.81
CA GLY A 87 -9.61 -1.13 -16.65
C GLY A 87 -9.49 -2.41 -15.85
N HIS A 88 -9.74 -3.53 -16.51
CA HIS A 88 -9.52 -4.84 -15.91
C HIS A 88 -8.03 -5.12 -15.78
N TRP A 89 -7.66 -5.92 -14.79
CA TRP A 89 -6.28 -6.37 -14.64
C TRP A 89 -5.82 -7.07 -15.93
N ARG A 90 -4.56 -6.84 -16.30
CA ARG A 90 -3.91 -7.40 -17.50
C ARG A 90 -4.40 -6.85 -18.85
N THR A 91 -5.07 -5.70 -18.86
CA THR A 91 -5.46 -4.99 -20.10
C THR A 91 -4.44 -3.93 -20.57
N GLY A 92 -3.24 -3.89 -19.97
CA GLY A 92 -2.20 -2.93 -20.34
C GLY A 92 -2.33 -1.55 -19.68
N THR A 93 -3.21 -1.39 -18.68
CA THR A 93 -3.33 -0.14 -17.90
C THR A 93 -2.01 0.31 -17.26
N THR A 94 -1.21 -0.63 -16.75
CA THR A 94 0.13 -0.34 -16.22
C THR A 94 1.07 0.21 -17.29
N PHE A 95 0.99 -0.29 -18.53
CA PHE A 95 1.79 0.22 -19.64
C PHE A 95 1.39 1.65 -20.00
N LEU A 96 0.08 1.94 -20.08
CA LEU A 96 -0.44 3.28 -20.30
C LEU A 96 -0.02 4.25 -19.18
N HIS A 97 -0.11 3.83 -17.91
CA HIS A 97 0.31 4.64 -16.77
C HIS A 97 1.81 4.98 -16.83
N ASN A 98 2.65 4.03 -17.25
CA ASN A 98 4.08 4.26 -17.45
C ASN A 98 4.37 5.24 -18.59
N LEU A 99 3.58 5.24 -19.67
CA LEU A 99 3.72 6.21 -20.76
C LEU A 99 3.35 7.62 -20.29
N LEU A 100 2.22 7.78 -19.60
CA LEU A 100 1.75 9.07 -19.08
C LEU A 100 2.72 9.65 -18.05
N HIS A 101 3.38 8.81 -17.27
CA HIS A 101 4.42 9.21 -16.32
C HIS A 101 5.62 9.94 -16.97
N LEU A 102 5.88 9.72 -18.26
CA LEU A 102 6.97 10.41 -18.96
C LEU A 102 6.67 11.89 -19.20
N ASP A 103 5.39 12.27 -19.19
CA ASP A 103 4.96 13.66 -19.30
C ASP A 103 5.04 14.35 -17.92
N LYS A 104 5.77 15.47 -17.88
CA LYS A 104 6.02 16.26 -16.67
C LYS A 104 4.80 17.09 -16.24
N HIS A 105 3.78 17.19 -17.09
CA HIS A 105 2.54 17.87 -16.76
C HIS A 105 1.77 17.15 -15.64
N TYR A 106 1.88 15.81 -15.57
CA TYR A 106 1.13 15.03 -14.59
C TYR A 106 1.89 14.78 -13.28
N GLY A 107 1.18 14.98 -12.17
CA GLY A 107 1.55 14.39 -10.88
C GLY A 107 1.08 12.93 -10.80
N TYR A 108 1.87 12.07 -10.15
CA TYR A 108 1.52 10.67 -9.95
C TYR A 108 1.93 10.19 -8.56
N LEU A 109 1.27 9.12 -8.10
CA LEU A 109 1.68 8.39 -6.91
C LEU A 109 2.88 7.51 -7.26
N SER A 110 4.01 7.74 -6.60
CA SER A 110 5.21 6.92 -6.80
C SER A 110 5.25 5.71 -5.86
N ASN A 111 5.96 4.66 -6.26
CA ASN A 111 6.10 3.43 -5.47
C ASN A 111 6.51 3.69 -4.03
N TYR A 112 7.53 4.52 -3.77
CA TYR A 112 7.92 4.79 -2.37
C TYR A 112 6.79 5.40 -1.55
N GLN A 113 5.95 6.26 -2.16
CA GLN A 113 4.81 6.86 -1.48
C GLN A 113 3.76 5.82 -1.17
N THR A 114 3.50 4.87 -2.07
CA THR A 114 2.57 3.74 -1.85
C THR A 114 2.96 2.91 -0.63
N PHE A 115 4.26 2.60 -0.45
CA PHE A 115 4.73 1.78 0.67
C PHE A 115 4.75 2.49 2.02
N VAL A 116 4.91 3.82 2.04
CA VAL A 116 5.01 4.60 3.28
C VAL A 116 3.99 5.74 3.34
N PHE A 117 2.81 5.51 2.76
CA PHE A 117 1.83 6.55 2.42
C PHE A 117 1.47 7.49 3.57
N THR A 118 1.32 6.94 4.78
CA THR A 118 0.93 7.70 5.96
C THR A 118 2.02 8.65 6.49
N VAL A 119 3.25 8.55 5.98
CA VAL A 119 4.41 9.40 6.35
C VAL A 119 5.19 9.95 5.15
N ALA A 120 4.76 9.64 3.92
CA ALA A 120 5.46 9.95 2.67
C ALA A 120 5.65 11.45 2.38
N LEU A 121 4.81 12.33 2.93
CA LEU A 121 4.84 13.78 2.71
C LEU A 121 5.73 14.54 3.70
N LEU A 122 6.29 13.89 4.72
CA LEU A 122 7.18 14.55 5.70
C LEU A 122 8.56 14.91 5.15
N SER A 123 9.18 14.01 4.38
CA SER A 123 10.48 14.28 3.76
C SER A 123 10.73 13.38 2.56
N LYS A 124 10.50 13.91 1.35
CA LYS A 124 10.74 13.21 0.09
C LYS A 124 12.20 12.71 -0.04
N ARG A 125 13.17 13.43 0.52
CA ARG A 125 14.61 13.08 0.43
C ARG A 125 15.00 11.99 1.42
N VAL A 126 14.60 12.13 2.68
CA VAL A 126 14.99 11.18 3.74
C VAL A 126 14.27 9.85 3.55
N VAL A 127 12.96 9.88 3.26
CA VAL A 127 12.17 8.66 3.06
C VAL A 127 12.66 7.90 1.82
N ARG A 128 12.92 8.58 0.71
CA ARG A 128 13.44 7.96 -0.52
C ARG A 128 14.84 7.35 -0.33
N ALA A 129 15.70 8.02 0.43
CA ALA A 129 17.04 7.52 0.74
C ALA A 129 16.99 6.27 1.63
N LEU A 130 16.14 6.28 2.67
CA LEU A 130 15.97 5.14 3.58
C LEU A 130 15.24 3.96 2.93
N SER A 131 14.36 4.21 1.95
CA SER A 131 13.60 3.15 1.29
C SER A 131 14.38 2.45 0.18
N LYS A 132 15.36 3.11 -0.46
CA LYS A 132 16.11 2.56 -1.62
C LYS A 132 16.69 1.15 -1.40
N PRO A 133 17.27 0.79 -0.23
CA PRO A 133 17.80 -0.56 0.01
C PRO A 133 16.74 -1.66 0.14
N LEU A 134 15.48 -1.28 0.38
CA LEU A 134 14.37 -2.20 0.64
C LEU A 134 13.55 -2.51 -0.63
N PHE A 135 13.84 -1.83 -1.75
CA PHE A 135 13.09 -2.01 -2.98
C PHE A 135 13.72 -3.09 -3.87
N PRO A 136 12.94 -4.10 -4.30
CA PRO A 136 13.40 -5.04 -5.31
C PRO A 136 13.53 -4.32 -6.66
N THR A 137 14.44 -4.79 -7.51
CA THR A 137 14.67 -4.24 -8.85
C THR A 137 13.54 -4.55 -9.83
N GLU A 138 12.79 -5.62 -9.57
CA GLU A 138 11.68 -6.14 -10.40
C GLU A 138 10.52 -6.58 -9.49
N ARG A 139 9.29 -6.65 -10.04
CA ARG A 139 8.14 -7.14 -9.28
C ARG A 139 8.29 -8.64 -9.05
N SER A 140 7.86 -9.14 -7.89
CA SER A 140 7.87 -10.58 -7.61
C SER A 140 6.90 -11.39 -8.50
N GLN A 141 5.98 -10.70 -9.19
CA GLN A 141 4.92 -11.29 -10.00
C GLN A 141 5.25 -11.28 -11.50
N ASP A 142 6.07 -10.33 -11.97
CA ASP A 142 6.43 -10.17 -13.38
C ASP A 142 7.79 -9.45 -13.54
N ASN A 143 8.41 -9.58 -14.71
CA ASN A 143 9.73 -8.98 -15.00
C ASN A 143 9.67 -7.47 -15.30
N VAL A 144 8.68 -6.76 -14.75
CA VAL A 144 8.61 -5.31 -14.90
C VAL A 144 9.51 -4.65 -13.86
N LYS A 145 10.41 -3.79 -14.36
CA LYS A 145 11.33 -3.02 -13.52
C LYS A 145 10.56 -2.16 -12.53
N VAL A 146 10.97 -2.19 -11.27
CA VAL A 146 10.42 -1.36 -10.20
C VAL A 146 11.50 -0.39 -9.75
N SER A 147 11.15 0.88 -9.74
CA SER A 147 11.94 1.91 -9.07
C SER A 147 11.07 2.58 -8.00
N PRO A 148 11.65 3.01 -6.87
CA PRO A 148 10.96 3.87 -5.91
C PRO A 148 10.29 5.09 -6.55
N SER A 149 10.83 5.59 -7.68
CA SER A 149 10.32 6.76 -8.40
C SER A 149 9.27 6.45 -9.46
N TYR A 150 9.06 5.18 -9.81
CA TYR A 150 8.08 4.80 -10.83
C TYR A 150 6.66 4.97 -10.33
N PRO A 151 5.70 5.18 -11.25
CA PRO A 151 4.29 5.30 -10.90
C PRO A 151 3.79 3.99 -10.29
N ALA A 152 2.82 4.13 -9.38
CA ALA A 152 2.24 3.04 -8.61
C ALA A 152 0.72 3.16 -8.59
N GLU A 153 0.06 2.02 -8.39
CA GLU A 153 -1.39 1.97 -8.19
C GLU A 153 -1.77 2.42 -6.77
N GLU A 154 -3.02 2.86 -6.62
CA GLU A 154 -3.53 3.43 -5.37
C GLU A 154 -4.13 2.37 -4.43
N GLU A 155 -4.39 1.15 -4.90
CA GLU A 155 -5.11 0.13 -4.13
C GLU A 155 -4.39 -0.24 -2.83
N GLN A 156 -3.05 -0.33 -2.88
CA GLN A 156 -2.22 -0.70 -1.74
C GLN A 156 -2.31 0.31 -0.58
N PRO A 157 -2.06 1.62 -0.75
CA PRO A 157 -2.11 2.59 0.33
C PRO A 157 -3.52 2.76 0.90
N PHE A 158 -4.58 2.49 0.14
CA PHE A 158 -5.94 2.53 0.67
C PHE A 158 -6.14 1.56 1.85
N SER A 159 -5.49 0.38 1.83
CA SER A 159 -5.54 -0.56 2.96
C SER A 159 -4.89 -0.04 4.25
N MET A 160 -3.98 0.95 4.16
CA MET A 160 -3.36 1.57 5.32
C MET A 160 -4.27 2.62 5.98
N ILE A 161 -5.10 3.30 5.18
CA ILE A 161 -5.89 4.46 5.63
C ILE A 161 -7.39 4.18 5.75
N SER A 162 -7.87 3.06 5.20
CA SER A 162 -9.28 2.70 5.14
C SER A 162 -9.51 1.21 5.29
N THR A 163 -10.66 0.85 5.85
CA THR A 163 -11.19 -0.53 5.85
C THR A 163 -12.08 -0.81 4.64
N ARG A 164 -12.36 0.21 3.83
CA ARG A 164 -13.23 0.16 2.67
C ARG A 164 -12.42 -0.14 1.41
N THR A 165 -11.82 -1.32 1.35
CA THR A 165 -11.06 -1.80 0.19
C THR A 165 -11.12 -3.32 0.16
N GLY A 166 -11.23 -3.90 -1.04
CA GLY A 166 -11.16 -5.35 -1.22
C GLY A 166 -9.80 -5.95 -0.90
N MET A 167 -8.74 -5.13 -0.89
CA MET A 167 -7.38 -5.55 -0.55
C MET A 167 -7.30 -6.22 0.82
N ASN A 168 -8.18 -5.87 1.74
CA ASN A 168 -8.24 -6.49 3.07
C ASN A 168 -8.53 -8.00 3.02
N THR A 169 -9.15 -8.50 1.95
CA THR A 169 -9.36 -9.94 1.73
C THR A 169 -8.04 -10.69 1.59
N PHE A 170 -6.99 -10.07 1.03
CA PHE A 170 -5.67 -10.71 0.95
C PHE A 170 -5.03 -10.93 2.32
N PHE A 171 -5.27 -10.01 3.27
CA PHE A 171 -4.78 -10.13 4.64
C PHE A 171 -5.66 -11.03 5.51
N PHE A 172 -6.97 -11.04 5.25
CA PHE A 172 -7.98 -11.80 5.99
C PHE A 172 -8.84 -12.64 5.04
N PRO A 173 -8.29 -13.73 4.47
CA PRO A 173 -8.95 -14.49 3.40
C PRO A 173 -10.26 -15.17 3.82
N ARG A 174 -10.49 -15.38 5.12
CA ARG A 174 -11.79 -15.88 5.62
C ARG A 174 -12.93 -14.87 5.48
N ASN A 175 -12.60 -13.57 5.42
CA ASN A 175 -13.59 -12.51 5.31
C ASN A 175 -13.65 -11.97 3.88
N ARG A 176 -14.41 -12.65 3.02
CA ARG A 176 -14.61 -12.24 1.62
C ARG A 176 -15.49 -10.99 1.48
N MET A 177 -16.15 -10.53 2.55
CA MET A 177 -17.05 -9.36 2.51
C MET A 177 -16.37 -8.14 1.90
N TYR A 178 -15.07 -7.92 2.18
CA TYR A 178 -14.33 -6.79 1.63
C TYR A 178 -14.31 -6.81 0.09
N PHE A 179 -14.00 -7.96 -0.52
CA PHE A 179 -14.02 -8.11 -1.98
C PHE A 179 -15.43 -7.97 -2.55
N ASP A 180 -16.40 -8.71 -1.99
CA ASP A 180 -17.77 -8.71 -2.50
C ASP A 180 -18.38 -7.31 -2.47
N LYS A 181 -18.14 -6.56 -1.38
CA LYS A 181 -18.70 -5.22 -1.21
C LYS A 181 -17.98 -4.15 -2.03
N TYR A 182 -16.64 -4.15 -2.07
CA TYR A 182 -15.89 -3.03 -2.63
C TYR A 182 -15.37 -3.26 -4.06
N ASN A 183 -15.33 -4.51 -4.54
CA ASN A 183 -14.94 -4.81 -5.93
C ASN A 183 -16.12 -5.25 -6.78
N VAL A 184 -17.06 -6.01 -6.22
CA VAL A 184 -18.25 -6.50 -6.93
C VAL A 184 -19.49 -5.64 -6.66
N PHE A 185 -19.39 -4.66 -5.73
CA PHE A 185 -20.49 -3.78 -5.34
C PHE A 185 -21.73 -4.54 -4.82
N LYS A 186 -21.55 -5.75 -4.29
CA LYS A 186 -22.64 -6.57 -3.78
C LYS A 186 -23.26 -5.88 -2.55
N GLY A 187 -24.57 -5.62 -2.61
CA GLY A 187 -25.31 -4.97 -1.53
C GLY A 187 -25.07 -3.47 -1.42
N ILE A 188 -24.61 -2.83 -2.49
CA ILE A 188 -24.60 -1.37 -2.65
C ILE A 188 -25.69 -1.06 -3.68
N SER A 189 -26.80 -0.49 -3.19
CA SER A 189 -27.94 0.01 -3.97
C SER A 189 -27.98 1.52 -3.89
#